data_AF-R1EAB5-F1
#
_entry.id   AF-R1EAB5-F1
#
_cell.length_a   1.000
_cell.length_b   1.000
_cell.length_c   1.000
_cell.angle_alpha   90.00
_cell.angle_beta   90.00
_cell.angle_gamma   90.00
#
_symmetry.space_group_name_H-M   'P 1'
#
loop_
_entity.id
_entity.type
_entity.pdbx_description
1 polymer ?
#
loop_
_entity_poly.entity_id
_entity_poly.type
_entity_poly.pdbx_seq_one_letter_code
_entity_poly.pdbx_strand_id
1 'polypeptide(L)'
;MNGHIEKNTGSYSIPQEAQKIFLEGVINNALVSKNLPPEAAELARNVKFEGSALPSVPINWRFAESISSLKALEATMVNVLLKRKYNVQPQKVTIDTDHAQLFFMSLLITTLDGEPFGVGRPSTPHLAALADQYFPSWDRHGLASSAHRASATNIYRCADGRFFHLHGSMDPAPTLRSLGLPLDAAAASEEASYRPFVDAIARIDSEALQRMASDEARQAGTICWTADEYAASEHGRANAHVGLYEVDAFAQCHIDLNWGKWNCCLDFKDEADRKKCVELIKEADVVVTGYRPGVLDKYGFSYEGLFDICKERERGLIVVRENSYGWHGPWSYRSGWQQISDAVALNYYSQWLVNSVGTYPAAIWKDVWARNGSPVFRHYHNMPYTIPRFLNMLTQHSSNVLFKPEYFEERWSGYMGRTIRTPKPVAKYEVADGVAEEEKVKLGFNVSTRTNGVDKPRWPEDLMTEIVA
;
A
#
# COMPACT_ATOMS: atom_id res chain seq x y z
N MET A 1 -0.40 -23.30 -27.41
CA MET A 1 1.01 -23.58 -27.78
C MET A 1 1.82 -22.38 -27.30
N ASN A 2 2.86 -22.43 -26.49
CA ASN A 2 3.75 -23.44 -25.92
C ASN A 2 4.29 -22.77 -24.64
N GLY A 3 4.46 -23.39 -23.48
CA GLY A 3 5.17 -24.62 -23.20
C GLY A 3 5.35 -24.63 -21.69
N HIS A 4 4.81 -25.66 -21.03
CA HIS A 4 5.09 -25.92 -19.63
C HIS A 4 6.56 -26.29 -19.52
N ILE A 5 7.39 -25.31 -19.19
CA ILE A 5 8.71 -25.60 -18.64
C ILE A 5 8.44 -25.97 -17.18
N GLU A 6 8.24 -27.26 -16.92
CA GLU A 6 8.52 -27.83 -15.60
C GLU A 6 10.02 -27.64 -15.35
N LYS A 7 10.38 -26.46 -14.83
CA LYS A 7 11.73 -26.20 -14.34
C LYS A 7 11.88 -27.00 -13.05
N ASN A 8 12.75 -27.99 -13.15
CA ASN A 8 13.36 -28.76 -12.08
C ASN A 8 13.33 -28.03 -10.72
N THR A 9 12.52 -28.51 -9.77
CA THR A 9 12.31 -27.86 -8.47
C THR A 9 13.58 -27.81 -7.61
N GLY A 10 14.59 -28.62 -7.93
CA GLY A 10 15.88 -28.65 -7.22
C GLY A 10 16.74 -27.39 -7.39
N SER A 11 16.42 -26.49 -8.31
CA SER A 11 17.17 -25.25 -8.54
C SER A 11 16.44 -23.97 -8.15
N TYR A 12 15.24 -24.05 -7.56
CA TYR A 12 14.49 -22.85 -7.17
C TYR A 12 15.09 -22.23 -5.91
N SER A 13 15.28 -20.91 -5.91
CA SER A 13 15.76 -20.16 -4.76
C SER A 13 15.19 -18.75 -4.80
N ILE A 14 14.47 -18.35 -3.75
CA ILE A 14 13.93 -16.99 -3.62
C ILE A 14 15.04 -15.94 -3.80
N PRO A 15 16.19 -15.99 -3.10
CA PRO A 15 17.27 -15.03 -3.33
C PRO A 15 17.71 -14.90 -4.79
N GLN A 16 17.83 -16.02 -5.52
CA GLN A 16 18.26 -16.00 -6.92
C GLN A 16 17.18 -15.43 -7.84
N GLU A 17 15.93 -15.82 -7.65
CA GLU A 17 14.81 -15.31 -8.45
C GLU A 17 14.50 -13.84 -8.13
N ALA A 18 14.65 -13.40 -6.88
CA ALA A 18 14.57 -12.01 -6.47
C ALA A 18 15.66 -11.16 -7.15
N GLN A 19 16.91 -11.65 -7.19
CA GLN A 19 17.98 -10.96 -7.91
C GLN A 19 17.68 -10.84 -9.40
N LYS A 20 17.14 -11.89 -10.01
CA LYS A 20 16.74 -11.87 -11.42
C LYS A 20 15.63 -10.86 -11.68
N ILE A 21 14.56 -10.88 -10.88
CA ILE A 21 13.43 -9.94 -11.00
C ILE A 21 13.92 -8.50 -10.79
N PHE A 22 14.79 -8.26 -9.81
CA PHE A 22 15.38 -6.95 -9.57
C PHE A 22 16.16 -6.44 -10.80
N LEU A 23 17.05 -7.25 -11.37
CA LEU A 23 17.88 -6.81 -12.49
C LEU A 23 17.10 -6.72 -13.81
N GLU A 24 16.30 -7.73 -14.15
CA GLU A 24 15.60 -7.80 -15.44
C GLU A 24 14.25 -7.10 -15.39
N GLY A 25 13.50 -7.30 -14.30
CA GLY A 25 12.16 -6.78 -14.11
C GLY A 25 12.11 -5.33 -13.63
N VAL A 26 13.19 -4.79 -13.07
CA VAL A 26 13.25 -3.40 -12.58
C VAL A 26 14.37 -2.61 -13.25
N ILE A 27 15.64 -2.94 -13.00
CA ILE A 27 16.78 -2.12 -13.42
C ILE A 27 16.90 -2.01 -14.94
N ASN A 28 16.78 -3.13 -15.66
CA ASN A 28 16.91 -3.20 -17.12
C ASN A 28 15.57 -3.26 -17.85
N ASN A 29 14.45 -3.13 -17.13
CA ASN A 29 13.13 -3.18 -17.74
C ASN A 29 12.91 -1.91 -18.59
N ALA A 30 12.57 -2.05 -19.87
CA ALA A 30 12.43 -0.92 -20.79
C ALA A 30 11.38 0.11 -20.36
N LEU A 31 10.34 -0.31 -19.63
CA LEU A 31 9.28 0.57 -19.12
C LEU A 31 9.70 1.30 -17.84
N VAL A 32 10.66 0.77 -17.09
CA VAL A 32 11.11 1.31 -15.78
C VAL A 32 12.43 2.07 -15.90
N SER A 33 13.41 1.49 -16.60
CA SER A 33 14.79 1.99 -16.74
C SER A 33 14.88 3.41 -17.27
N LYS A 34 13.96 3.83 -18.15
CA LYS A 34 13.88 5.21 -18.67
C LYS A 34 13.67 6.26 -17.56
N ASN A 35 13.11 5.85 -16.43
CA ASN A 35 12.82 6.70 -15.26
C ASN A 35 13.87 6.56 -14.15
N LEU A 36 14.92 5.75 -14.36
CA LEU A 36 15.99 5.56 -13.39
C LEU A 36 17.17 6.52 -13.64
N PRO A 37 17.88 6.96 -12.59
CA PRO A 37 19.17 7.64 -12.73
C PRO A 37 20.15 6.78 -13.58
N PRO A 38 20.95 7.38 -14.48
CA PRO A 38 21.86 6.63 -15.36
C PRO A 38 22.82 5.67 -14.65
N GLU A 39 23.28 6.00 -13.45
CA GLU A 39 24.16 5.16 -12.63
C GLU A 39 23.43 4.06 -11.84
N ALA A 40 22.09 4.01 -11.86
CA ALA A 40 21.32 3.03 -11.08
C ALA A 40 21.72 1.59 -11.43
N ALA A 41 21.97 1.29 -12.71
CA ALA A 41 22.37 -0.04 -13.14
C ALA A 41 23.76 -0.46 -12.64
N GLU A 42 24.69 0.49 -12.50
CA GLU A 42 26.00 0.26 -11.90
C GLU A 42 25.84 -0.01 -10.39
N LEU A 43 25.08 0.86 -9.71
CA LEU A 43 24.91 0.84 -8.26
C LEU A 43 24.09 -0.35 -7.77
N ALA A 44 23.20 -0.89 -8.61
CA ALA A 44 22.43 -2.10 -8.34
C ALA A 44 23.33 -3.32 -8.05
N ARG A 45 24.57 -3.34 -8.55
CA ARG A 45 25.55 -4.42 -8.30
C ARG A 45 26.00 -4.49 -6.84
N ASN A 46 25.77 -3.44 -6.05
CA ASN A 46 26.08 -3.43 -4.64
C ASN A 46 25.03 -4.16 -3.80
N VAL A 47 23.91 -4.60 -4.39
CA VAL A 47 22.85 -5.32 -3.69
C VAL A 47 23.01 -6.83 -3.84
N LYS A 48 23.00 -7.56 -2.72
CA LYS A 48 22.93 -9.03 -2.67
C LYS A 48 21.67 -9.49 -1.92
N PHE A 49 21.24 -10.71 -2.20
CA PHE A 49 20.06 -11.32 -1.59
C PHE A 49 20.47 -12.55 -0.77
N GLU A 50 19.86 -12.71 0.40
CA GLU A 50 20.02 -13.86 1.29
C GLU A 50 18.66 -14.30 1.82
N GLY A 51 18.56 -15.49 2.41
CA GLY A 51 17.33 -15.99 3.03
C GLY A 51 17.01 -17.43 2.62
N SER A 52 15.82 -17.89 2.98
CA SER A 52 15.35 -19.24 2.67
C SER A 52 15.15 -19.45 1.17
N ALA A 53 15.46 -20.65 0.67
CA ALA A 53 15.29 -20.97 -0.75
C ALA A 53 13.81 -21.08 -1.18
N LEU A 54 12.92 -21.45 -0.25
CA LEU A 54 11.51 -21.74 -0.52
C LEU A 54 10.58 -20.77 0.23
N PRO A 55 9.40 -20.46 -0.33
CA PRO A 55 8.47 -19.51 0.27
C PRO A 55 7.85 -20.03 1.56
N SER A 56 7.55 -19.08 2.45
CA SER A 56 6.87 -19.34 3.73
C SER A 56 5.41 -18.89 3.70
N VAL A 57 5.12 -17.78 3.03
CA VAL A 57 3.76 -17.23 2.93
C VAL A 57 3.01 -17.88 1.76
N PRO A 58 1.83 -18.51 1.98
CA PRO A 58 1.07 -19.19 0.93
C PRO A 58 0.26 -18.19 0.09
N ILE A 59 0.98 -17.36 -0.65
CA ILE A 59 0.46 -16.53 -1.75
C ILE A 59 0.94 -17.18 -3.05
N ASN A 60 0.08 -17.32 -4.06
CA ASN A 60 0.43 -18.00 -5.30
C ASN A 60 1.37 -17.19 -6.21
N TRP A 61 1.43 -15.87 -6.01
CA TRP A 61 2.39 -14.96 -6.62
C TRP A 61 3.79 -15.13 -6.01
N ARG A 62 4.85 -14.88 -6.80
CA ARG A 62 6.25 -14.84 -6.32
C ARG A 62 6.49 -13.62 -5.44
N PHE A 63 5.93 -13.72 -4.24
CA PHE A 63 5.65 -12.63 -3.33
C PHE A 63 6.88 -12.18 -2.55
N ALA A 64 7.70 -13.13 -2.10
CA ALA A 64 8.95 -12.81 -1.42
C ALA A 64 9.89 -12.09 -2.41
N GLU A 65 9.98 -12.61 -3.63
CA GLU A 65 10.81 -12.07 -4.70
C GLU A 65 10.36 -10.66 -5.11
N SER A 66 9.04 -10.43 -5.21
CA SER A 66 8.52 -9.11 -5.59
C SER A 66 8.94 -8.05 -4.58
N ILE A 67 8.70 -8.29 -3.28
CA ILE A 67 9.00 -7.32 -2.23
C ILE A 67 10.52 -7.14 -2.10
N SER A 68 11.29 -8.23 -2.11
CA SER A 68 12.75 -8.14 -2.04
C SER A 68 13.34 -7.33 -3.20
N SER A 69 12.79 -7.49 -4.41
CA SER A 69 13.23 -6.71 -5.58
C SER A 69 12.95 -5.22 -5.43
N LEU A 70 11.80 -4.86 -4.85
CA LEU A 70 11.48 -3.45 -4.55
C LEU A 70 12.38 -2.88 -3.44
N LYS A 71 12.71 -3.69 -2.43
CA LYS A 71 13.68 -3.30 -1.39
C LYS A 71 15.10 -3.14 -1.92
N ALA A 72 15.48 -3.92 -2.93
CA ALA A 72 16.72 -3.74 -3.66
C ALA A 72 16.73 -2.45 -4.50
N LEU A 73 15.59 -2.09 -5.12
CA LEU A 73 15.46 -0.80 -5.79
C LEU A 73 15.59 0.37 -4.80
N GLU A 74 14.90 0.31 -3.66
CA GLU A 74 15.03 1.29 -2.57
C GLU A 74 16.49 1.46 -2.16
N ALA A 75 17.20 0.35 -1.91
CA ALA A 75 18.62 0.37 -1.58
C ALA A 75 19.51 0.99 -2.67
N THR A 76 19.21 0.70 -3.93
CA THR A 76 19.94 1.27 -5.08
C THR A 76 19.76 2.78 -5.16
N MET A 77 18.53 3.28 -4.91
CA MET A 77 18.25 4.72 -4.90
C MET A 77 18.93 5.44 -3.74
N VAL A 78 19.06 4.80 -2.57
CA VAL A 78 19.88 5.35 -1.48
C VAL A 78 21.35 5.45 -1.90
N ASN A 79 21.91 4.44 -2.57
CA ASN A 79 23.27 4.53 -3.10
C ASN A 79 23.44 5.64 -4.16
N VAL A 80 22.43 5.89 -5.00
CA VAL A 80 22.42 7.06 -5.90
C VAL A 80 22.47 8.35 -5.08
N LEU A 81 21.68 8.43 -4.01
CA LEU A 81 21.63 9.60 -3.14
C LEU A 81 22.97 9.86 -2.44
N LEU A 82 23.60 8.81 -1.90
CA LEU A 82 24.94 8.89 -1.30
C LEU A 82 25.95 9.52 -2.26
N LYS A 83 25.99 9.01 -3.50
CA LYS A 83 26.91 9.48 -4.54
C LYS A 83 26.60 10.92 -4.96
N ARG A 84 25.34 11.22 -5.30
CA ARG A 84 24.95 12.52 -5.89
C ARG A 84 24.89 13.66 -4.88
N LYS A 85 24.39 13.40 -3.67
CA LYS A 85 24.06 14.45 -2.70
C LYS A 85 25.10 14.57 -1.60
N TYR A 86 25.58 13.44 -1.09
CA TYR A 86 26.46 13.42 0.08
C TYR A 86 27.93 13.21 -0.28
N ASN A 87 28.23 12.90 -1.55
CA ASN A 87 29.57 12.55 -2.01
C ASN A 87 30.22 11.42 -1.17
N VAL A 88 29.38 10.48 -0.71
CA VAL A 88 29.78 9.29 0.04
C VAL A 88 29.86 8.10 -0.91
N GLN A 89 30.84 7.22 -0.69
CA GLN A 89 30.99 6.00 -1.50
C GLN A 89 29.75 5.11 -1.38
N PRO A 90 29.27 4.51 -2.49
CA PRO A 90 28.20 3.52 -2.44
C PRO A 90 28.52 2.37 -1.50
N GLN A 91 27.52 1.89 -0.78
CA GLN A 91 27.66 0.83 0.22
C GLN A 91 27.11 -0.49 -0.31
N LYS A 92 27.70 -1.59 0.17
CA LYS A 92 27.15 -2.94 -0.08
C LYS A 92 25.88 -3.11 0.73
N VAL A 93 24.86 -3.71 0.13
CA VAL A 93 23.54 -3.86 0.76
C VAL A 93 23.07 -5.30 0.67
N THR A 94 22.59 -5.82 1.79
CA THR A 94 22.01 -7.15 1.89
C THR A 94 20.50 -7.05 2.08
N ILE A 95 19.75 -7.71 1.21
CA ILE A 95 18.30 -7.89 1.33
C ILE A 95 18.03 -9.33 1.79
N ASP A 96 17.54 -9.45 3.02
CA ASP A 96 17.05 -10.73 3.54
C ASP A 96 15.61 -10.95 3.04
N THR A 97 15.41 -11.99 2.23
CA THR A 97 14.13 -12.28 1.57
C THR A 97 13.07 -12.83 2.52
N ASP A 98 13.47 -13.40 3.66
CA ASP A 98 12.53 -13.80 4.71
C ASP A 98 12.04 -12.57 5.46
N HIS A 99 12.97 -11.67 5.81
CA HIS A 99 12.63 -10.39 6.46
C HIS A 99 11.78 -9.49 5.56
N ALA A 100 12.08 -9.43 4.26
CA ALA A 100 11.35 -8.59 3.30
C ALA A 100 9.85 -8.87 3.30
N GLN A 101 9.47 -10.14 3.51
CA GLN A 101 8.07 -10.54 3.60
C GLN A 101 7.34 -9.91 4.78
N LEU A 102 7.99 -9.39 5.82
CA LEU A 102 7.29 -8.68 6.89
C LEU A 102 6.82 -7.28 6.49
N PHE A 103 7.39 -6.69 5.43
CA PHE A 103 7.15 -5.28 5.08
C PHE A 103 5.67 -4.97 4.84
N PHE A 104 4.97 -5.79 4.06
CA PHE A 104 3.55 -5.58 3.74
C PHE A 104 2.61 -5.84 4.93
N MET A 105 3.05 -6.67 5.88
CA MET A 105 2.28 -7.01 7.08
C MET A 105 2.71 -6.19 8.30
N SER A 106 3.66 -5.25 8.14
CA SER A 106 4.20 -4.42 9.22
C SER A 106 3.11 -3.75 10.06
N LEU A 107 2.07 -3.26 9.38
CA LEU A 107 0.90 -2.67 10.02
C LEU A 107 0.02 -3.67 10.76
N LEU A 108 0.06 -4.96 10.44
CA LEU A 108 -0.74 -6.00 11.10
C LEU A 108 -0.03 -6.65 12.29
N ILE A 109 1.31 -6.63 12.29
CA ILE A 109 2.15 -7.30 13.29
C ILE A 109 2.84 -6.33 14.26
N THR A 110 2.52 -5.04 14.16
CA THR A 110 2.99 -4.05 15.12
C THR A 110 2.29 -4.25 16.46
N THR A 111 3.07 -4.22 17.54
CA THR A 111 2.57 -4.34 18.91
C THR A 111 2.88 -3.12 19.75
N LEU A 112 2.05 -2.86 20.76
CA LEU A 112 2.22 -1.82 21.78
C LEU A 112 2.31 -2.52 23.14
N ASP A 113 3.46 -2.40 23.81
CA ASP A 113 3.81 -3.14 25.04
C ASP A 113 3.59 -4.66 24.92
N GLY A 114 3.83 -5.22 23.72
CA GLY A 114 3.64 -6.63 23.42
C GLY A 114 2.24 -7.02 22.94
N GLU A 115 1.25 -6.13 23.04
CA GLU A 115 -0.13 -6.37 22.61
C GLU A 115 -0.36 -5.97 21.13
N PRO A 116 -1.13 -6.72 20.32
CA PRO A 116 -1.42 -6.35 18.94
C PRO A 116 -2.11 -4.99 18.82
N PHE A 117 -1.50 -4.06 18.08
CA PHE A 117 -1.96 -2.66 17.98
C PHE A 117 -2.06 -2.15 16.52
N GLY A 118 -1.98 -3.07 15.56
CA GLY A 118 -1.97 -2.79 14.12
C GLY A 118 -3.26 -2.24 13.52
N VAL A 119 -3.33 -2.19 12.17
CA VAL A 119 -4.49 -1.67 11.42
C VAL A 119 -5.74 -2.53 11.67
N GLY A 120 -6.78 -1.87 12.17
CA GLY A 120 -8.07 -2.43 12.57
C GLY A 120 -8.36 -2.04 14.03
N ARG A 121 -9.59 -1.61 14.36
CA ARG A 121 -9.92 -1.28 15.75
C ARG A 121 -9.67 -2.53 16.60
N PRO A 122 -8.87 -2.46 17.67
CA PRO A 122 -8.52 -3.65 18.43
C PRO A 122 -9.77 -4.38 18.94
N SER A 123 -9.76 -5.71 18.86
CA SER A 123 -10.94 -6.54 19.16
C SER A 123 -11.21 -6.68 20.65
N THR A 124 -10.25 -6.33 21.52
CA THR A 124 -10.45 -6.37 22.98
C THR A 124 -10.88 -4.99 23.49
N PRO A 125 -11.81 -4.91 24.46
CA PRO A 125 -12.22 -3.63 25.04
C PRO A 125 -11.06 -2.81 25.61
N HIS A 126 -10.04 -3.46 26.17
CA HIS A 126 -8.84 -2.80 26.69
C HIS A 126 -8.05 -2.09 25.59
N LEU A 127 -7.72 -2.80 24.50
CA LEU A 127 -6.93 -2.24 23.41
C LEU A 127 -7.73 -1.20 22.62
N ALA A 128 -9.05 -1.35 22.51
CA ALA A 128 -9.91 -0.35 21.90
C ALA A 128 -9.92 0.96 22.72
N ALA A 129 -10.05 0.87 24.05
CA ALA A 129 -9.96 2.03 24.93
C ALA A 129 -8.57 2.69 24.88
N LEU A 130 -7.51 1.89 24.79
CA LEU A 130 -6.14 2.38 24.62
C LEU A 130 -5.95 3.09 23.28
N ALA A 131 -6.49 2.54 22.18
CA ALA A 131 -6.47 3.19 20.88
C ALA A 131 -7.25 4.51 20.90
N ASP A 132 -8.45 4.53 21.48
CA ASP A 132 -9.29 5.72 21.58
C ASP A 132 -8.63 6.84 22.42
N GLN A 133 -7.71 6.49 23.35
CA GLN A 133 -6.93 7.47 24.12
C GLN A 133 -5.97 8.29 23.24
N TYR A 134 -5.36 7.67 22.23
CA TYR A 134 -4.30 8.28 21.42
C TYR A 134 -4.72 8.62 19.99
N PHE A 135 -5.75 7.95 19.47
CA PHE A 135 -6.19 8.04 18.08
C PHE A 135 -7.69 8.33 18.03
N PRO A 136 -8.09 9.58 17.76
CA PRO A 136 -9.49 9.91 17.51
C PRO A 136 -10.07 9.05 16.39
N SER A 137 -11.33 8.64 16.52
CA SER A 137 -11.99 7.86 15.48
C SER A 137 -12.09 8.66 14.18
N TRP A 138 -11.55 8.09 13.11
CA TRP A 138 -11.65 8.59 11.74
C TRP A 138 -12.91 8.10 11.03
N ASP A 139 -13.62 7.15 11.64
CA ASP A 139 -14.81 6.51 11.08
C ASP A 139 -16.07 7.34 11.34
N ARG A 140 -16.10 8.56 10.80
CA ARG A 140 -17.17 9.54 11.06
C ARG A 140 -18.55 9.11 10.57
N HIS A 141 -18.58 8.25 9.56
CA HIS A 141 -19.82 7.72 9.01
C HIS A 141 -20.07 6.28 9.43
N GLY A 142 -19.29 5.72 10.35
CA GLY A 142 -19.52 4.39 10.91
C GLY A 142 -19.42 3.26 9.89
N LEU A 143 -18.51 3.31 8.92
CA LEU A 143 -18.22 2.19 8.03
C LEU A 143 -17.99 0.89 8.80
N ALA A 144 -17.19 0.95 9.87
CA ALA A 144 -16.79 -0.18 10.69
C ALA A 144 -17.68 -0.36 11.94
N SER A 145 -18.81 0.35 12.04
CA SER A 145 -19.65 0.33 13.23
C SER A 145 -20.46 -0.97 13.39
N SER A 146 -20.63 -1.74 12.31
CA SER A 146 -21.26 -3.07 12.35
C SER A 146 -20.72 -3.97 11.24
N ALA A 147 -20.84 -5.29 11.40
CA ALA A 147 -20.44 -6.25 10.39
C ALA A 147 -21.24 -6.08 9.08
N HIS A 148 -22.53 -5.73 9.16
CA HIS A 148 -23.37 -5.42 8.00
C HIS A 148 -22.84 -4.23 7.20
N ARG A 149 -22.46 -3.14 7.89
CA ARG A 149 -21.93 -1.94 7.24
C ARG A 149 -20.57 -2.18 6.61
N ALA A 150 -19.69 -2.92 7.30
CA ALA A 150 -18.41 -3.35 6.77
C ALA A 150 -18.55 -4.27 5.54
N SER A 151 -19.63 -5.05 5.46
CA SER A 151 -19.92 -5.96 4.34
C SER A 151 -20.24 -5.24 3.02
N ALA A 152 -20.45 -3.91 3.05
CA ALA A 152 -20.52 -3.09 1.84
C ALA A 152 -19.17 -2.97 1.11
N THR A 153 -18.06 -3.39 1.73
CA THR A 153 -16.75 -3.52 1.10
C THR A 153 -16.33 -4.99 1.02
N ASN A 154 -16.58 -5.64 -0.11
CA ASN A 154 -16.30 -7.06 -0.32
C ASN A 154 -16.43 -7.47 -1.80
N ILE A 155 -16.05 -8.71 -2.12
CA ILE A 155 -16.22 -9.29 -3.47
C ILE A 155 -17.42 -10.24 -3.49
N TYR A 156 -18.36 -9.98 -4.38
CA TYR A 156 -19.58 -10.79 -4.54
C TYR A 156 -19.73 -11.28 -5.98
N ARG A 157 -20.47 -12.39 -6.15
CA ARG A 157 -20.74 -12.98 -7.47
C ARG A 157 -22.03 -12.40 -8.03
N CYS A 158 -21.98 -11.90 -9.25
CA CYS A 158 -23.09 -11.32 -10.01
C CYS A 158 -23.95 -12.40 -10.69
N ALA A 159 -25.10 -11.99 -11.24
CA ALA A 159 -26.04 -12.87 -11.94
C ALA A 159 -25.44 -13.52 -13.20
N ASP A 160 -24.67 -12.76 -13.96
CA ASP A 160 -23.88 -13.22 -15.12
C ASP A 160 -22.68 -14.12 -14.76
N GLY A 161 -22.45 -14.34 -13.46
CA GLY A 161 -21.39 -15.20 -12.93
C GLY A 161 -20.01 -14.54 -12.83
N ARG A 162 -19.89 -13.27 -13.23
CA ARG A 162 -18.69 -12.46 -12.95
C ARG A 162 -18.63 -12.09 -11.47
N PHE A 163 -17.47 -11.64 -11.02
CA PHE A 163 -17.29 -11.13 -9.66
C PHE A 163 -17.19 -9.61 -9.70
N PHE A 164 -17.72 -8.96 -8.67
CA PHE A 164 -17.66 -7.52 -8.49
C PHE A 164 -17.11 -7.20 -7.11
N HIS A 165 -16.07 -6.37 -7.08
CA HIS A 165 -15.57 -5.78 -5.86
C HIS A 165 -16.39 -4.53 -5.54
N LEU A 166 -17.31 -4.66 -4.58
CA LEU A 166 -18.09 -3.57 -4.05
C LEU A 166 -17.30 -2.85 -2.96
N HIS A 167 -17.39 -1.52 -2.88
CA HIS A 167 -16.74 -0.76 -1.81
C HIS A 167 -17.71 0.25 -1.19
N GLY A 168 -17.78 0.26 0.15
CA GLY A 168 -18.58 1.19 0.94
C GLY A 168 -17.93 2.56 1.10
N SER A 169 -16.67 2.73 0.70
CA SER A 169 -15.85 3.92 0.97
C SER A 169 -15.86 4.27 2.46
N MET A 170 -15.71 5.54 2.84
CA MET A 170 -15.82 5.95 4.24
C MET A 170 -17.29 6.08 4.71
N ASP A 171 -18.26 6.15 3.78
CA ASP A 171 -19.70 6.16 4.08
C ASP A 171 -20.41 5.08 3.23
N PRO A 172 -20.78 3.93 3.82
CA PRO A 172 -21.41 2.84 3.08
C PRO A 172 -22.88 3.09 2.73
N ALA A 173 -23.50 4.17 3.22
CA ALA A 173 -24.93 4.41 3.03
C ALA A 173 -25.37 4.50 1.55
N PRO A 174 -24.64 5.16 0.63
CA PRO A 174 -24.99 5.17 -0.79
C PRO A 174 -24.97 3.76 -1.41
N THR A 175 -23.97 2.94 -1.05
CA THR A 175 -23.85 1.54 -1.50
C THR A 175 -24.99 0.67 -0.97
N LEU A 176 -25.35 0.81 0.31
CA LEU A 176 -26.47 0.07 0.90
C LEU A 176 -27.80 0.44 0.23
N ARG A 177 -28.03 1.74 0.00
CA ARG A 177 -29.25 2.23 -0.68
C ARG A 177 -29.33 1.75 -2.12
N SER A 178 -28.23 1.75 -2.88
CA SER A 178 -28.25 1.31 -4.29
C SER A 178 -28.58 -0.19 -4.42
N LEU A 179 -28.26 -0.99 -3.40
CA LEU A 179 -28.62 -2.41 -3.34
C LEU A 179 -29.99 -2.67 -2.68
N GLY A 180 -30.70 -1.64 -2.23
CA GLY A 180 -31.97 -1.79 -1.50
C GLY A 180 -31.81 -2.47 -0.13
N LEU A 181 -30.62 -2.43 0.46
CA LEU A 181 -30.31 -3.01 1.76
C LEU A 181 -30.53 -1.99 2.89
N PRO A 182 -30.85 -2.44 4.13
CA PRO A 182 -30.96 -1.54 5.26
C PRO A 182 -29.62 -0.85 5.55
N LEU A 183 -29.66 0.38 6.09
CA LEU A 183 -28.45 1.13 6.44
C LEU A 183 -27.65 0.47 7.57
N ASP A 184 -28.32 -0.31 8.42
CA ASP A 184 -27.68 -1.14 9.42
C ASP A 184 -28.53 -2.38 9.70
N ALA A 185 -27.89 -3.47 10.10
CA ALA A 185 -28.54 -4.72 10.47
C ALA A 185 -27.70 -5.53 11.45
N ALA A 186 -28.36 -6.15 12.43
CA ALA A 186 -27.71 -7.11 13.30
C ALA A 186 -27.41 -8.40 12.52
N ALA A 187 -26.24 -8.98 12.77
CA ALA A 187 -25.83 -10.26 12.23
C ALA A 187 -25.34 -11.16 13.37
N ALA A 188 -25.70 -12.44 13.33
CA ALA A 188 -25.28 -13.42 14.34
C ALA A 188 -23.78 -13.75 14.27
N SER A 189 -23.16 -13.51 13.11
CA SER A 189 -21.73 -13.66 12.86
C SER A 189 -21.32 -12.78 11.69
N GLU A 190 -20.01 -12.64 11.47
CA GLU A 190 -19.48 -11.96 10.28
C GLU A 190 -19.91 -12.65 8.98
N GLU A 191 -19.91 -13.97 8.95
CA GLU A 191 -20.39 -14.72 7.76
C GLU A 191 -21.88 -14.49 7.48
N ALA A 192 -22.69 -14.33 8.55
CA ALA A 192 -24.10 -14.02 8.40
C ALA A 192 -24.34 -12.61 7.84
N SER A 193 -23.43 -11.65 8.08
CA SER A 193 -23.58 -10.29 7.57
C SER A 193 -23.37 -10.17 6.06
N TYR A 194 -22.71 -11.15 5.43
CA TYR A 194 -22.52 -11.18 3.98
C TYR A 194 -23.76 -11.61 3.22
N ARG A 195 -24.65 -12.42 3.84
CA ARG A 195 -25.75 -13.09 3.14
C ARG A 195 -26.70 -12.13 2.42
N PRO A 196 -27.13 -11.00 3.01
CA PRO A 196 -27.98 -10.04 2.31
C PRO A 196 -27.33 -9.48 1.03
N PHE A 197 -26.01 -9.27 1.05
CA PHE A 197 -25.27 -8.79 -0.12
C PHE A 197 -25.14 -9.86 -1.19
N VAL A 198 -24.84 -11.10 -0.79
CA VAL A 198 -24.81 -12.27 -1.70
C VAL A 198 -26.16 -12.42 -2.41
N ASP A 199 -27.26 -12.37 -1.67
CA ASP A 199 -28.60 -12.55 -2.23
C ASP A 199 -29.03 -11.38 -3.14
N ALA A 200 -28.65 -10.14 -2.79
CA ALA A 200 -28.94 -8.96 -3.59
C ALA A 200 -28.13 -8.94 -4.90
N ILE A 201 -26.80 -9.13 -4.82
CA ILE A 201 -25.89 -9.00 -5.96
C ILE A 201 -26.01 -10.18 -6.93
N ALA A 202 -26.38 -11.37 -6.46
CA ALA A 202 -26.64 -12.53 -7.33
C ALA A 202 -27.80 -12.33 -8.32
N ARG A 203 -28.55 -11.21 -8.21
CA ARG A 203 -29.66 -10.84 -9.09
C ARG A 203 -29.33 -9.70 -10.06
N ILE A 204 -28.09 -9.19 -10.02
CA ILE A 204 -27.65 -8.03 -10.80
C ILE A 204 -26.48 -8.46 -11.69
N ASP A 205 -26.54 -8.14 -12.97
CA ASP A 205 -25.42 -8.36 -13.90
C ASP A 205 -24.26 -7.40 -13.59
N SER A 206 -23.02 -7.80 -13.85
CA SER A 206 -21.85 -7.04 -13.38
C SER A 206 -21.74 -5.65 -14.02
N GLU A 207 -22.15 -5.51 -15.28
CA GLU A 207 -22.20 -4.21 -15.97
C GLU A 207 -23.31 -3.29 -15.42
N ALA A 208 -24.44 -3.86 -15.02
CA ALA A 208 -25.49 -3.09 -14.34
C ALA A 208 -24.99 -2.63 -12.97
N LEU A 209 -24.34 -3.51 -12.22
CA LEU A 209 -23.75 -3.18 -10.92
C LEU A 209 -22.62 -2.15 -11.05
N GLN A 210 -21.81 -2.21 -12.11
CA GLN A 210 -20.78 -1.20 -12.40
C GLN A 210 -21.40 0.19 -12.56
N ARG A 211 -22.48 0.33 -13.34
CA ARG A 211 -23.21 1.60 -13.51
C ARG A 211 -23.83 2.07 -12.21
N MET A 212 -24.53 1.18 -11.50
CA MET A 212 -25.17 1.48 -10.21
C MET A 212 -24.15 1.99 -9.18
N ALA A 213 -22.98 1.35 -9.10
CA ALA A 213 -21.94 1.74 -8.15
C ALA A 213 -21.24 3.04 -8.58
N SER A 214 -20.68 3.08 -9.79
CA SER A 214 -19.81 4.17 -10.25
C SER A 214 -20.55 5.41 -10.72
N ASP A 215 -21.60 5.24 -11.52
CA ASP A 215 -22.24 6.33 -12.25
C ASP A 215 -23.39 6.93 -11.44
N GLU A 216 -24.19 6.06 -10.81
CA GLU A 216 -25.39 6.45 -10.04
C GLU A 216 -25.06 6.76 -8.58
N ALA A 217 -24.49 5.80 -7.85
CA ALA A 217 -24.16 5.96 -6.43
C ALA A 217 -22.85 6.75 -6.19
N ARG A 218 -22.04 6.97 -7.25
CA ARG A 218 -20.70 7.61 -7.20
C ARG A 218 -19.75 6.97 -6.20
N GLN A 219 -19.97 5.69 -5.92
CA GLN A 219 -19.18 4.86 -5.02
C GLN A 219 -18.07 4.14 -5.77
N ALA A 220 -17.04 3.76 -5.02
CA ALA A 220 -15.99 2.93 -5.55
C ALA A 220 -16.52 1.49 -5.73
N GLY A 221 -16.17 0.88 -6.85
CA GLY A 221 -16.63 -0.46 -7.17
C GLY A 221 -16.20 -0.84 -8.57
N THR A 222 -15.85 -2.10 -8.78
CA THR A 222 -15.40 -2.57 -10.08
C THR A 222 -15.70 -4.03 -10.30
N ILE A 223 -15.95 -4.39 -11.56
CA ILE A 223 -15.88 -5.78 -12.02
C ILE A 223 -14.46 -6.31 -11.71
N CYS A 224 -14.34 -7.54 -11.24
CA CYS A 224 -13.05 -8.21 -11.12
C CYS A 224 -12.61 -8.65 -12.51
N TRP A 225 -11.54 -8.06 -13.02
CA TRP A 225 -11.02 -8.35 -14.37
C TRP A 225 -9.87 -9.34 -14.28
N THR A 226 -9.85 -10.32 -15.18
CA THR A 226 -8.60 -11.07 -15.43
C THR A 226 -7.59 -10.16 -16.14
N ALA A 227 -6.31 -10.52 -16.08
CA ALA A 227 -5.25 -9.76 -16.76
C ALA A 227 -5.51 -9.64 -18.27
N ASP A 228 -5.97 -10.71 -18.92
CA ASP A 228 -6.27 -10.73 -20.35
C ASP A 228 -7.48 -9.87 -20.70
N GLU A 229 -8.58 -9.97 -19.93
CA GLU A 229 -9.75 -9.12 -20.16
C GLU A 229 -9.42 -7.64 -19.93
N TYR A 230 -8.63 -7.34 -18.90
CA TYR A 230 -8.16 -5.97 -18.64
C TYR A 230 -7.31 -5.44 -19.80
N ALA A 231 -6.29 -6.19 -20.24
CA ALA A 231 -5.43 -5.80 -21.36
C ALA A 231 -6.23 -5.63 -22.67
N ALA A 232 -7.28 -6.43 -22.87
CA ALA A 232 -8.19 -6.33 -24.01
C ALA A 232 -9.25 -5.22 -23.87
N SER A 233 -9.38 -4.57 -22.72
CA SER A 233 -10.29 -3.44 -22.55
C SER A 233 -9.73 -2.16 -23.21
N GLU A 234 -10.61 -1.17 -23.49
CA GLU A 234 -10.17 0.15 -23.96
C GLU A 234 -9.24 0.82 -22.95
N HIS A 235 -9.55 0.67 -21.66
CA HIS A 235 -8.77 1.23 -20.57
C HIS A 235 -7.39 0.59 -20.43
N GLY A 236 -7.31 -0.74 -20.57
CA GLY A 236 -6.03 -1.47 -20.54
C GLY A 236 -5.11 -1.09 -21.68
N ARG A 237 -5.63 -0.98 -22.91
CA ARG A 237 -4.85 -0.50 -24.06
C ARG A 237 -4.33 0.92 -23.85
N ALA A 238 -5.12 1.80 -23.23
CA ALA A 238 -4.72 3.18 -22.97
C ALA A 238 -3.54 3.28 -21.98
N ASN A 239 -3.38 2.33 -21.06
CA ASN A 239 -2.33 2.33 -20.04
C ASN A 239 -1.14 1.40 -20.36
N ALA A 240 -1.15 0.69 -21.49
CA ALA A 240 -0.15 -0.34 -21.83
C ALA A 240 1.31 0.18 -21.98
N HIS A 241 1.51 1.49 -22.04
CA HIS A 241 2.81 2.14 -22.21
C HIS A 241 3.46 2.56 -20.89
N VAL A 242 2.76 2.40 -19.77
CA VAL A 242 3.20 2.85 -18.44
C VAL A 242 3.98 1.76 -17.71
N GLY A 243 5.05 2.13 -17.00
CA GLY A 243 5.90 1.22 -16.22
C GLY A 243 5.46 1.03 -14.76
N LEU A 244 6.34 0.48 -13.92
CA LEU A 244 6.11 0.31 -12.47
C LEU A 244 5.85 1.65 -11.75
N TYR A 245 6.41 2.73 -12.27
CA TYR A 245 6.16 4.11 -11.87
C TYR A 245 6.60 5.04 -13.00
N GLU A 246 6.07 6.26 -13.01
CA GLU A 246 6.56 7.37 -13.83
C GLU A 246 7.11 8.45 -12.90
N VAL A 247 8.25 9.04 -13.25
CA VAL A 247 8.91 10.07 -12.43
C VAL A 247 9.01 11.33 -13.24
N ASP A 248 8.42 12.40 -12.72
CA ASP A 248 8.72 13.77 -13.12
C ASP A 248 9.73 14.36 -12.13
N ALA A 249 10.76 15.04 -12.65
CA ALA A 249 11.88 15.49 -11.83
C ALA A 249 11.53 16.70 -10.95
N PHE A 250 11.79 16.59 -9.64
CA PHE A 250 11.91 17.74 -8.75
C PHE A 250 12.88 17.44 -7.62
N ALA A 251 14.03 18.11 -7.66
CA ALA A 251 15.21 17.67 -6.92
C ALA A 251 15.20 18.00 -5.42
N GLN A 252 14.29 18.85 -4.92
CA GLN A 252 14.35 19.38 -3.54
C GLN A 252 13.58 18.57 -2.49
N CYS A 253 12.71 17.65 -2.90
CA CYS A 253 11.88 16.89 -1.95
C CYS A 253 12.61 15.72 -1.29
N HIS A 254 13.80 15.42 -1.78
CA HIS A 254 14.62 14.31 -1.30
C HIS A 254 15.30 14.59 0.05
N ILE A 255 15.06 15.75 0.66
CA ILE A 255 15.76 16.14 1.90
C ILE A 255 14.90 15.90 3.16
N ASP A 256 13.57 15.82 3.04
CA ASP A 256 12.67 15.95 4.21
C ASP A 256 11.44 15.01 4.29
N LEU A 257 10.99 14.37 3.21
CA LEU A 257 9.57 13.99 3.02
C LEU A 257 8.83 13.10 4.04
N ASN A 258 9.41 12.66 5.16
CA ASN A 258 8.67 11.86 6.15
C ASN A 258 9.00 12.11 7.64
N TRP A 259 9.62 13.22 8.04
CA TRP A 259 9.81 13.52 9.48
C TRP A 259 8.61 14.28 10.09
N GLY A 260 8.12 13.87 11.26
CA GLY A 260 7.27 14.72 12.11
C GLY A 260 5.86 15.08 11.60
N LYS A 261 5.31 14.33 10.63
CA LYS A 261 4.12 14.74 9.85
C LYS A 261 2.93 15.23 10.68
N TRP A 262 2.48 16.43 10.35
CA TRP A 262 1.36 17.11 10.98
C TRP A 262 0.07 16.75 10.24
N ASN A 263 -0.96 16.38 10.98
CA ASN A 263 -2.27 16.08 10.42
C ASN A 263 -3.25 17.21 10.76
N CYS A 264 -4.06 17.62 9.79
CA CYS A 264 -5.19 18.50 10.02
C CYS A 264 -6.44 17.92 9.35
N CYS A 265 -7.60 18.12 9.97
CA CYS A 265 -8.89 17.81 9.37
C CYS A 265 -9.48 19.11 8.86
N LEU A 266 -9.78 19.19 7.57
CA LEU A 266 -10.39 20.36 6.92
C LEU A 266 -11.65 19.92 6.19
N ASP A 267 -12.77 20.61 6.42
CA ASP A 267 -13.98 20.48 5.60
C ASP A 267 -13.93 21.53 4.49
N PHE A 268 -13.65 21.11 3.26
CA PHE A 268 -13.60 22.02 2.12
C PHE A 268 -14.95 22.65 1.74
N LYS A 269 -16.07 22.27 2.38
CA LYS A 269 -17.33 23.03 2.28
C LYS A 269 -17.28 24.33 3.09
N ASP A 270 -16.51 24.37 4.16
CA ASP A 270 -16.26 25.58 4.94
C ASP A 270 -15.20 26.46 4.24
N GLU A 271 -15.51 27.74 4.06
CA GLU A 271 -14.59 28.71 3.46
C GLU A 271 -13.37 28.96 4.34
N ALA A 272 -13.52 28.93 5.67
CA ALA A 272 -12.41 29.12 6.59
C ALA A 272 -11.38 27.99 6.46
N ASP A 273 -11.84 26.75 6.35
CA ASP A 273 -10.98 25.58 6.16
C ASP A 273 -10.32 25.57 4.78
N ARG A 274 -11.00 26.05 3.73
CA ARG A 274 -10.37 26.25 2.42
C ARG A 274 -9.24 27.29 2.50
N LYS A 275 -9.47 28.44 3.15
CA LYS A 275 -8.43 29.45 3.36
C LYS A 275 -7.24 28.88 4.12
N LYS A 276 -7.49 28.08 5.16
CA LYS A 276 -6.44 27.38 5.90
C LYS A 276 -5.64 26.41 5.02
N CYS A 277 -6.31 25.66 4.14
CA CYS A 277 -5.64 24.79 3.17
C CYS A 277 -4.74 25.57 2.21
N VAL A 278 -5.21 26.73 1.70
CA VAL A 278 -4.40 27.62 0.84
C VAL A 278 -3.11 28.05 1.56
N GLU A 279 -3.20 28.48 2.81
CA GLU A 279 -2.00 28.89 3.56
C GLU A 279 -1.03 27.71 3.78
N LEU A 280 -1.53 26.50 4.05
CA LEU A 280 -0.69 25.30 4.14
C LEU A 280 -0.01 24.98 2.79
N ILE A 281 -0.72 25.11 1.67
CA ILE A 281 -0.18 24.85 0.33
C ILE A 281 0.92 25.85 -0.04
N LYS A 282 0.78 27.13 0.34
CA LYS A 282 1.79 28.17 0.08
C LYS A 282 3.13 27.86 0.75
N GLU A 283 3.12 27.14 1.85
CA GLU A 283 4.33 26.71 2.55
C GLU A 283 4.88 25.38 2.05
N ALA A 284 4.07 24.57 1.37
CA ALA A 284 4.43 23.24 0.92
C ALA A 284 5.34 23.26 -0.32
N ASP A 285 6.35 22.39 -0.35
CA ASP A 285 7.15 22.12 -1.56
C ASP A 285 6.55 21.00 -2.42
N VAL A 286 5.81 20.07 -1.79
CA VAL A 286 5.07 18.99 -2.44
C VAL A 286 3.64 18.97 -1.96
N VAL A 287 2.71 18.92 -2.91
CA VAL A 287 1.33 18.53 -2.66
C VAL A 287 1.10 17.15 -3.24
N VAL A 288 0.76 16.17 -2.39
CA VAL A 288 0.34 14.83 -2.83
C VAL A 288 -1.19 14.73 -2.66
N THR A 289 -1.90 14.31 -3.70
CA THR A 289 -3.35 14.10 -3.63
C THR A 289 -3.76 12.76 -4.24
N GLY A 290 -4.57 11.99 -3.51
CA GLY A 290 -5.22 10.76 -4.00
C GLY A 290 -6.71 10.92 -4.27
N TYR A 291 -7.22 12.16 -4.33
CA TYR A 291 -8.62 12.38 -4.68
C TYR A 291 -8.85 12.08 -6.17
N ARG A 292 -10.02 11.52 -6.48
CA ARG A 292 -10.49 11.33 -7.86
C ARG A 292 -10.30 12.63 -8.68
N PRO A 293 -9.86 12.54 -9.95
CA PRO A 293 -9.63 13.71 -10.78
C PRO A 293 -10.86 14.63 -10.84
N GLY A 294 -10.61 15.94 -10.74
CA GLY A 294 -11.65 16.98 -10.78
C GLY A 294 -12.42 17.23 -9.48
N VAL A 295 -12.32 16.35 -8.47
CA VAL A 295 -13.07 16.51 -7.21
C VAL A 295 -12.66 17.76 -6.44
N LEU A 296 -11.38 18.12 -6.50
CA LEU A 296 -10.82 19.26 -5.79
C LEU A 296 -11.00 20.60 -6.52
N ASP A 297 -11.30 20.56 -7.82
CA ASP A 297 -11.43 21.76 -8.67
C ASP A 297 -12.53 22.70 -8.17
N LYS A 298 -13.68 22.14 -7.78
CA LYS A 298 -14.80 22.91 -7.21
C LYS A 298 -14.48 23.60 -5.87
N TYR A 299 -13.37 23.24 -5.24
CA TYR A 299 -12.88 23.86 -4.01
C TYR A 299 -11.70 24.82 -4.27
N GLY A 300 -11.31 25.03 -5.53
CA GLY A 300 -10.19 25.89 -5.91
C GLY A 300 -8.82 25.21 -5.85
N PHE A 301 -8.78 23.88 -5.68
CA PHE A 301 -7.54 23.10 -5.60
C PHE A 301 -7.37 22.19 -6.83
N SER A 302 -7.71 22.69 -8.02
CA SER A 302 -7.39 22.01 -9.28
C SER A 302 -5.88 21.96 -9.48
N TYR A 303 -5.42 21.15 -10.44
CA TYR A 303 -4.00 21.07 -10.78
C TYR A 303 -3.42 22.46 -11.09
N GLU A 304 -4.08 23.23 -11.94
CA GLU A 304 -3.73 24.60 -12.29
C GLU A 304 -3.90 25.55 -11.09
N GLY A 305 -4.96 25.36 -10.30
CA GLY A 305 -5.25 26.15 -9.10
C GLY A 305 -4.15 26.05 -8.04
N LEU A 306 -3.53 24.87 -7.89
CA LEU A 306 -2.36 24.69 -7.01
C LEU A 306 -1.15 25.52 -7.47
N PHE A 307 -0.90 25.60 -8.77
CA PHE A 307 0.14 26.47 -9.32
C PHE A 307 -0.22 27.94 -9.17
N ASP A 308 -1.48 28.32 -9.41
CA ASP A 308 -1.95 29.70 -9.23
C ASP A 308 -1.81 30.18 -7.78
N ILE A 309 -2.11 29.32 -6.79
CA ILE A 309 -1.88 29.61 -5.35
C ILE A 309 -0.40 29.90 -5.08
N CYS A 310 0.49 29.21 -5.78
CA CYS A 310 1.93 29.25 -5.56
C CYS A 310 2.69 30.18 -6.51
N LYS A 311 2.02 30.82 -7.48
CA LYS A 311 2.65 31.53 -8.60
C LYS A 311 3.58 32.68 -8.21
N GLU A 312 3.32 33.32 -7.06
CA GLU A 312 4.08 34.47 -6.56
C GLU A 312 5.22 34.07 -5.62
N ARG A 313 5.41 32.76 -5.37
CA ARG A 313 6.50 32.27 -4.53
C ARG A 313 7.83 32.35 -5.28
N GLU A 314 8.91 32.60 -4.54
CA GLU A 314 10.28 32.52 -5.05
C GLU A 314 10.73 31.09 -5.40
N ARG A 315 9.94 30.07 -5.01
CA ARG A 315 10.22 28.64 -5.18
C ARG A 315 9.04 27.92 -5.85
N GLY A 316 9.34 26.94 -6.69
CA GLY A 316 8.34 26.12 -7.40
C GLY A 316 7.63 25.09 -6.52
N LEU A 317 6.57 24.48 -7.05
CA LEU A 317 5.74 23.47 -6.39
C LEU A 317 5.80 22.13 -7.16
N ILE A 318 5.91 20.99 -6.47
CA ILE A 318 5.50 19.69 -7.04
C ILE A 318 4.05 19.42 -6.71
N VAL A 319 3.31 18.92 -7.70
CA VAL A 319 2.06 18.22 -7.45
C VAL A 319 2.20 16.74 -7.84
N VAL A 320 2.08 15.85 -6.86
CA VAL A 320 1.99 14.40 -7.06
C VAL A 320 0.52 14.00 -6.97
N ARG A 321 0.06 13.20 -7.92
CA ARG A 321 -1.32 12.73 -7.93
C ARG A 321 -1.36 11.21 -7.98
N GLU A 322 -2.21 10.62 -7.16
CA GLU A 322 -2.51 9.19 -7.13
C GLU A 322 -3.90 8.94 -7.73
N ASN A 323 -4.00 7.89 -8.57
CA ASN A 323 -5.26 7.50 -9.21
C ASN A 323 -5.36 5.97 -9.28
N SER A 324 -6.44 5.38 -8.77
CA SER A 324 -6.63 3.92 -8.74
C SER A 324 -6.81 3.26 -10.12
N TYR A 325 -7.18 4.05 -11.13
CA TYR A 325 -7.38 3.61 -12.51
C TYR A 325 -6.31 4.16 -13.49
N GLY A 326 -5.31 4.89 -13.01
CA GLY A 326 -4.37 5.58 -13.90
C GLY A 326 -4.96 6.83 -14.58
N TRP A 327 -4.13 7.53 -15.34
CA TRP A 327 -4.44 8.85 -15.90
C TRP A 327 -5.02 8.80 -17.32
N HIS A 328 -5.03 7.62 -17.94
CA HIS A 328 -5.46 7.42 -19.32
C HIS A 328 -6.64 6.47 -19.39
N GLY A 329 -7.47 6.63 -20.42
CA GLY A 329 -8.62 5.77 -20.68
C GLY A 329 -9.91 6.21 -19.97
N PRO A 330 -11.04 5.55 -20.30
CA PRO A 330 -12.37 5.99 -19.89
C PRO A 330 -12.65 5.81 -18.40
N TRP A 331 -11.86 5.02 -17.66
CA TRP A 331 -12.11 4.75 -16.23
C TRP A 331 -11.36 5.70 -15.29
N SER A 332 -10.55 6.61 -15.82
CA SER A 332 -9.69 7.53 -15.04
C SER A 332 -10.45 8.42 -14.04
N TYR A 333 -11.74 8.69 -14.28
CA TYR A 333 -12.61 9.50 -13.41
C TYR A 333 -13.47 8.66 -12.44
N ARG A 334 -13.31 7.33 -12.39
CA ARG A 334 -14.07 6.48 -11.46
C ARG A 334 -13.54 6.64 -10.02
N SER A 335 -14.43 6.47 -9.03
CA SER A 335 -14.03 6.39 -7.62
C SER A 335 -13.20 5.12 -7.39
N GLY A 336 -12.08 5.22 -6.68
CA GLY A 336 -11.21 4.10 -6.39
C GLY A 336 -10.67 4.11 -4.96
N TRP A 337 -10.28 2.92 -4.52
CA TRP A 337 -9.51 2.62 -3.32
C TRP A 337 -8.48 1.57 -3.71
N GLN A 338 -7.47 1.33 -2.87
CA GLN A 338 -6.45 0.31 -3.14
C GLN A 338 -7.08 -1.04 -3.53
N GLN A 339 -8.07 -1.48 -2.75
CA GLN A 339 -8.76 -2.76 -2.99
C GLN A 339 -9.47 -2.82 -4.35
N ILE A 340 -9.97 -1.68 -4.83
CA ILE A 340 -10.57 -1.56 -6.17
C ILE A 340 -9.49 -1.63 -7.25
N SER A 341 -8.37 -0.94 -7.06
CA SER A 341 -7.22 -1.02 -7.99
C SER A 341 -6.72 -2.46 -8.13
N ASP A 342 -6.63 -3.19 -7.01
CA ASP A 342 -6.22 -4.60 -6.99
C ASP A 342 -7.18 -5.50 -7.80
N ALA A 343 -8.49 -5.23 -7.73
CA ALA A 343 -9.53 -6.03 -8.43
C ALA A 343 -9.56 -5.82 -9.96
N VAL A 344 -9.03 -4.70 -10.46
CA VAL A 344 -8.89 -4.47 -11.90
C VAL A 344 -7.50 -4.85 -12.41
N ALA A 345 -6.65 -5.43 -11.54
CA ALA A 345 -5.24 -5.67 -11.80
C ALA A 345 -4.48 -4.38 -12.22
N LEU A 346 -4.91 -3.23 -11.69
CA LEU A 346 -4.62 -1.92 -12.27
C LEU A 346 -3.44 -1.19 -11.64
N ASN A 347 -3.04 -1.47 -10.40
CA ASN A 347 -1.93 -0.72 -9.83
C ASN A 347 -0.64 -1.05 -10.62
N TYR A 348 0.24 -0.06 -10.83
CA TYR A 348 1.47 -0.26 -11.60
C TYR A 348 2.30 -1.43 -11.06
N TYR A 349 2.20 -1.67 -9.76
CA TYR A 349 2.77 -2.83 -9.10
C TYR A 349 2.11 -4.17 -9.52
N SER A 350 0.80 -4.23 -9.75
CA SER A 350 0.04 -5.40 -10.21
C SER A 350 0.38 -5.73 -11.66
N GLN A 351 0.48 -4.72 -12.53
CA GLN A 351 0.92 -4.95 -13.91
C GLN A 351 2.39 -5.42 -13.95
N TRP A 352 3.27 -4.79 -13.17
CA TRP A 352 4.64 -5.25 -13.03
C TRP A 352 4.71 -6.66 -12.42
N LEU A 353 3.90 -6.96 -11.41
CA LEU A 353 3.76 -8.30 -10.84
C LEU A 353 3.37 -9.29 -11.93
N VAL A 354 2.33 -9.02 -12.72
CA VAL A 354 1.90 -9.93 -13.80
C VAL A 354 3.00 -10.11 -14.85
N ASN A 355 3.58 -9.01 -15.33
CA ASN A 355 4.46 -9.01 -16.51
C ASN A 355 5.91 -9.40 -16.19
N SER A 356 6.40 -9.09 -14.99
CA SER A 356 7.82 -9.25 -14.61
C SER A 356 8.01 -10.28 -13.50
N VAL A 357 6.99 -10.51 -12.66
CA VAL A 357 7.10 -11.40 -11.50
C VAL A 357 6.38 -12.73 -11.71
N GLY A 358 5.10 -12.78 -12.05
CA GLY A 358 4.35 -14.02 -12.23
C GLY A 358 4.15 -14.85 -10.94
N THR A 359 3.62 -16.05 -11.11
CA THR A 359 3.32 -16.99 -10.03
C THR A 359 4.43 -17.99 -9.79
N TYR A 360 4.43 -18.63 -8.63
CA TYR A 360 5.35 -19.73 -8.34
C TYR A 360 5.19 -20.88 -9.36
N PRO A 361 6.29 -21.62 -9.65
CA PRO A 361 6.16 -22.92 -10.31
C PRO A 361 5.18 -23.81 -9.53
N ALA A 362 4.38 -24.62 -10.24
CA ALA A 362 3.26 -25.37 -9.64
C ALA A 362 3.67 -26.24 -8.44
N ALA A 363 4.85 -26.86 -8.49
CA ALA A 363 5.36 -27.67 -7.39
C ALA A 363 5.78 -26.84 -6.16
N ILE A 364 6.33 -25.64 -6.37
CA ILE A 364 6.67 -24.71 -5.29
C ILE A 364 5.41 -24.16 -4.63
N TRP A 365 4.40 -23.80 -5.43
CA TRP A 365 3.10 -23.39 -4.92
C TRP A 365 2.43 -24.49 -4.10
N LYS A 366 2.40 -25.72 -4.63
CA LYS A 366 1.80 -26.88 -3.96
C LYS A 366 2.47 -27.17 -2.61
N ASP A 367 3.79 -27.03 -2.53
CA ASP A 367 4.54 -27.19 -1.29
C ASP A 367 4.13 -26.15 -0.23
N VAL A 368 4.26 -24.85 -0.52
CA VAL A 368 3.99 -23.80 0.47
C VAL A 368 2.52 -23.79 0.88
N TRP A 369 1.60 -24.07 -0.05
CA TRP A 369 0.18 -24.19 0.26
C TRP A 369 -0.08 -25.37 1.20
N ALA A 370 0.49 -26.55 0.92
CA ALA A 370 0.31 -27.74 1.74
C ALA A 370 0.91 -27.59 3.15
N ARG A 371 2.12 -27.04 3.27
CA ARG A 371 2.80 -26.84 4.56
C ARG A 371 2.10 -25.83 5.47
N ASN A 372 1.31 -24.93 4.90
CA ASN A 372 0.49 -23.97 5.64
C ASN A 372 -0.96 -24.45 5.84
N GLY A 373 -1.22 -25.77 5.76
CA GLY A 373 -2.54 -26.34 6.05
C GLY A 373 -3.56 -26.21 4.93
N SER A 374 -3.13 -25.87 3.71
CA SER A 374 -3.98 -25.76 2.52
C SER A 374 -5.19 -24.82 2.71
N PRO A 375 -4.97 -23.55 3.11
CA PRO A 375 -6.06 -22.63 3.41
C PRO A 375 -6.98 -22.45 2.20
N VAL A 376 -8.28 -22.36 2.47
CA VAL A 376 -9.32 -22.12 1.46
C VAL A 376 -10.19 -20.96 1.90
N PHE A 377 -10.04 -19.82 1.24
CA PHE A 377 -10.91 -18.66 1.42
C PHE A 377 -11.93 -18.58 0.28
N ARG A 378 -13.06 -17.93 0.54
CA ARG A 378 -14.10 -17.64 -0.43
C ARG A 378 -14.03 -16.17 -0.81
N HIS A 379 -14.53 -15.83 -2.00
CA HIS A 379 -14.50 -14.46 -2.50
C HIS A 379 -15.18 -13.45 -1.55
N TYR A 380 -16.17 -13.89 -0.77
CA TYR A 380 -16.87 -13.06 0.20
C TYR A 380 -16.24 -13.06 1.61
N HIS A 381 -15.10 -13.75 1.83
CA HIS A 381 -14.36 -13.62 3.09
C HIS A 381 -13.52 -12.33 3.04
N ASN A 382 -13.98 -11.32 3.77
CA ASN A 382 -13.36 -10.00 3.84
C ASN A 382 -12.09 -9.99 4.74
N MET A 383 -11.50 -8.80 4.94
CA MET A 383 -10.29 -8.64 5.75
C MET A 383 -10.46 -8.98 7.25
N PRO A 384 -11.51 -8.52 7.97
CA PRO A 384 -11.68 -8.92 9.37
C PRO A 384 -11.86 -10.44 9.57
N TYR A 385 -12.43 -11.16 8.59
CA TYR A 385 -12.45 -12.62 8.62
C TYR A 385 -11.08 -13.25 8.32
N THR A 386 -10.37 -12.77 7.30
CA THR A 386 -9.17 -13.41 6.76
C THR A 386 -7.90 -13.09 7.52
N ILE A 387 -7.68 -11.84 7.97
CA ILE A 387 -6.44 -11.44 8.66
C ILE A 387 -6.14 -12.32 9.88
N PRO A 388 -7.07 -12.51 10.86
CA PRO A 388 -6.74 -13.26 12.07
C PRO A 388 -6.41 -14.72 11.75
N ARG A 389 -7.12 -15.31 10.79
CA ARG A 389 -6.89 -16.70 10.34
C ARG A 389 -5.55 -16.83 9.62
N PHE A 390 -5.21 -15.88 8.77
CA PHE A 390 -3.96 -15.85 8.03
C PHE A 390 -2.76 -15.66 8.96
N LEU A 391 -2.83 -14.71 9.90
CA LEU A 391 -1.78 -14.49 10.90
C LEU A 391 -1.60 -15.70 11.83
N ASN A 392 -2.70 -16.33 12.26
CA ASN A 392 -2.62 -17.56 13.07
C ASN A 392 -1.94 -18.69 12.29
N MET A 393 -2.31 -18.89 11.02
CA MET A 393 -1.68 -19.87 10.14
C MET A 393 -0.17 -19.61 9.98
N LEU A 394 0.25 -18.37 9.71
CA LEU A 394 1.66 -18.02 9.59
C LEU A 394 2.41 -18.24 10.92
N THR A 395 1.80 -17.90 12.05
CA THR A 395 2.37 -18.14 13.38
C THR A 395 2.58 -19.64 13.64
N GLN A 396 1.64 -20.48 13.22
CA GLN A 396 1.73 -21.93 13.43
C GLN A 396 2.75 -22.60 12.51
N HIS A 397 2.86 -22.16 11.26
CA HIS A 397 3.60 -22.90 10.22
C HIS A 397 4.88 -22.25 9.73
N SER A 398 5.08 -20.94 9.98
CA SER A 398 6.17 -20.15 9.38
C SER A 398 6.88 -19.23 10.37
N SER A 399 6.60 -19.34 11.68
CA SER A 399 7.13 -18.41 12.69
C SER A 399 8.67 -18.44 12.82
N ASN A 400 9.29 -19.61 12.70
CA ASN A 400 10.74 -19.78 12.72
C ASN A 400 11.46 -19.12 11.53
N VAL A 401 10.73 -18.79 10.47
CA VAL A 401 11.27 -18.10 9.29
C VAL A 401 10.90 -16.61 9.32
N LEU A 402 9.62 -16.29 9.52
CA LEU A 402 9.10 -14.94 9.36
C LEU A 402 9.22 -14.10 10.64
N PHE A 403 9.05 -14.68 11.82
CA PHE A 403 8.91 -13.93 13.06
C PHE A 403 10.16 -13.98 13.96
N LYS A 404 11.34 -14.11 13.35
CA LYS A 404 12.61 -14.15 14.08
C LYS A 404 12.83 -12.84 14.86
N PRO A 405 13.23 -12.90 16.15
CA PRO A 405 13.39 -11.69 16.97
C PRO A 405 14.27 -10.61 16.35
N GLU A 406 15.32 -10.98 15.63
CA GLU A 406 16.26 -10.08 14.98
C GLU A 406 15.63 -9.21 13.88
N TYR A 407 14.49 -9.60 13.31
CA TYR A 407 13.74 -8.83 12.30
C TYR A 407 12.92 -7.71 12.90
N PHE A 408 12.86 -7.59 14.22
CA PHE A 408 12.08 -6.58 14.91
C PHE A 408 12.96 -5.67 15.75
N GLU A 409 12.47 -4.47 15.95
CA GLU A 409 13.01 -3.49 16.88
C GLU A 409 11.92 -2.95 17.79
N GLU A 410 12.35 -2.48 18.96
CA GLU A 410 11.52 -1.75 19.90
C GLU A 410 11.80 -0.26 19.75
N ARG A 411 10.74 0.53 19.67
CA ARG A 411 10.78 1.98 19.57
C ARG A 411 9.97 2.59 20.70
N TRP A 412 10.57 3.46 21.50
CA TRP A 412 9.85 4.21 22.52
C TRP A 412 9.05 5.35 21.88
N SER A 413 7.78 5.49 22.27
CA SER A 413 6.97 6.66 21.93
C SER A 413 6.83 7.54 23.17
N GLY A 414 7.51 8.69 23.20
CA GLY A 414 7.41 9.66 24.29
C GLY A 414 5.99 10.18 24.49
N TYR A 415 5.23 10.38 23.40
CA TYR A 415 3.83 10.80 23.45
C TYR A 415 2.92 9.76 24.10
N MET A 416 3.07 8.48 23.74
CA MET A 416 2.24 7.43 24.32
C MET A 416 2.74 7.00 25.70
N GLY A 417 4.02 7.19 26.00
CA GLY A 417 4.67 6.62 27.19
C GLY A 417 4.74 5.09 27.10
N ARG A 418 4.93 4.56 25.89
CA ARG A 418 4.78 3.12 25.56
C ARG A 418 5.87 2.67 24.58
N THR A 419 6.14 1.38 24.56
CA THR A 419 7.06 0.76 23.60
C THR A 419 6.28 0.15 22.44
N ILE A 420 6.65 0.54 21.22
CA ILE A 420 6.12 -0.03 19.97
C ILE A 420 7.13 -1.04 19.45
N ARG A 421 6.72 -2.27 19.17
CA ARG A 421 7.53 -3.24 18.44
C ARG A 421 7.06 -3.34 17.00
N THR A 422 7.99 -3.22 16.07
CA THR A 422 7.69 -3.22 14.63
C THR A 422 8.84 -3.85 13.83
N PRO A 423 8.63 -4.32 12.58
CA PRO A 423 9.71 -4.81 11.76
C PRO A 423 10.79 -3.75 11.50
N LYS A 424 12.05 -4.19 11.51
CA LYS A 424 13.21 -3.35 11.15
C LYS A 424 13.17 -2.99 9.66
N PRO A 425 13.92 -1.96 9.23
CA PRO A 425 14.24 -1.77 7.82
C PRO A 425 14.87 -3.04 7.21
N VAL A 426 14.42 -3.41 6.01
CA VAL A 426 14.83 -4.67 5.36
C VAL A 426 16.27 -4.60 4.84
N ALA A 427 16.66 -3.46 4.25
CA ALA A 427 17.97 -3.28 3.67
C ALA A 427 19.05 -3.09 4.75
N LYS A 428 20.04 -4.00 4.76
CA LYS A 428 21.17 -3.97 5.70
C LYS A 428 22.39 -3.43 4.96
N TYR A 429 22.88 -2.25 5.34
CA TYR A 429 24.07 -1.66 4.75
C TYR A 429 25.34 -2.14 5.45
N GLU A 430 26.31 -2.55 4.66
CA GLU A 430 27.65 -2.96 5.10
C GLU A 430 28.63 -1.82 4.80
N VAL A 431 29.54 -1.56 5.74
CA VAL A 431 30.64 -0.62 5.52
C VAL A 431 31.60 -1.27 4.52
N ALA A 432 31.73 -0.68 3.34
CA ALA A 432 32.71 -1.14 2.37
C ALA A 432 34.14 -0.79 2.84
N ASP A 433 35.14 -1.52 2.34
CA ASP A 433 36.54 -1.20 2.63
C ASP A 433 36.84 0.26 2.27
N GLY A 434 37.30 1.05 3.24
CA GLY A 434 37.63 2.47 3.07
C GLY A 434 36.50 3.46 3.32
N VAL A 435 35.30 3.01 3.75
CA VAL A 435 34.22 3.88 4.26
C VAL A 435 34.30 3.94 5.78
N ALA A 436 34.17 5.12 6.37
CA ALA A 436 34.22 5.24 7.83
C ALA A 436 32.90 4.71 8.45
N GLU A 437 32.92 4.12 9.65
CA GLU A 437 31.71 3.52 10.27
C GLU A 437 30.62 4.58 10.53
N GLU A 438 31.02 5.84 10.74
CA GLU A 438 30.13 6.99 10.86
C GLU A 438 29.38 7.34 9.56
N GLU A 439 29.92 6.97 8.40
CA GLU A 439 29.29 7.20 7.08
C GLU A 439 28.30 6.10 6.72
N LYS A 440 28.24 5.01 7.50
CA LYS A 440 27.31 3.90 7.29
C LYS A 440 25.87 4.38 7.28
N VAL A 441 25.11 3.98 6.26
CA VAL A 441 23.68 4.26 6.21
C VAL A 441 22.99 3.56 7.38
N LYS A 442 22.32 4.35 8.21
CA LYS A 442 21.42 3.88 9.26
C LYS A 442 20.00 4.20 8.81
N LEU A 443 19.32 3.18 8.27
CA LEU A 443 17.89 3.31 8.02
C LEU A 443 17.16 3.38 9.36
N GLY A 444 16.27 4.35 9.47
CA GLY A 444 15.42 4.55 10.63
C GLY A 444 14.14 5.23 10.20
N PHE A 445 13.12 5.10 11.05
CA PHE A 445 11.89 5.87 10.90
C PHE A 445 11.78 6.79 12.10
N ASN A 446 11.48 8.06 11.85
CA ASN A 446 11.26 9.02 12.92
C ASN A 446 9.81 8.92 13.33
N VAL A 447 9.60 8.44 14.54
CA VAL A 447 8.27 8.20 15.09
C VAL A 447 7.65 9.55 15.43
N SER A 448 6.66 9.99 14.66
CA SER A 448 5.63 10.88 15.20
C SER A 448 4.26 10.31 14.89
N THR A 449 3.69 9.57 15.82
CA THR A 449 2.24 9.35 15.86
C THR A 449 1.63 10.56 16.59
N ARG A 450 1.19 11.58 15.85
CA ARG A 450 0.20 12.52 16.38
C ARG A 450 -0.98 12.64 15.42
N THR A 451 -2.15 12.42 16.00
CA THR A 451 -3.43 12.55 15.34
C THR A 451 -4.36 13.21 16.34
N ASN A 452 -4.59 14.51 16.27
CA ASN A 452 -5.61 15.05 17.19
C ASN A 452 -6.44 16.21 16.66
N GLY A 453 -6.06 16.93 15.59
CA GLY A 453 -7.01 17.87 14.97
C GLY A 453 -7.55 18.97 15.92
N VAL A 454 -6.85 19.27 17.02
CA VAL A 454 -7.19 20.34 17.98
C VAL A 454 -6.12 21.42 18.08
N ASP A 455 -4.88 21.17 17.64
CA ASP A 455 -3.80 22.14 17.79
C ASP A 455 -3.72 23.13 16.63
N LYS A 456 -3.24 24.33 16.94
CA LYS A 456 -2.84 25.30 15.91
C LYS A 456 -1.58 24.77 15.22
N PRO A 457 -1.52 24.76 13.88
CA PRO A 457 -0.27 24.46 13.19
C PRO A 457 0.79 25.48 13.60
N ARG A 458 1.99 25.02 13.99
CA ARG A 458 3.17 25.85 14.20
C ARG A 458 4.39 25.12 13.69
N TRP A 459 5.41 25.81 13.22
CA TRP A 459 6.65 25.14 12.85
C TRP A 459 7.52 24.88 14.08
N PRO A 460 8.18 23.71 14.21
CA PRO A 460 9.21 23.51 15.22
C PRO A 460 10.33 24.55 15.07
N GLU A 461 10.84 25.08 16.18
CA GLU A 461 12.09 25.85 16.16
C GLU A 461 13.30 24.93 15.91
N ASP A 462 13.17 23.64 16.21
CA ASP A 462 14.14 22.58 15.93
C ASP A 462 13.43 21.32 15.41
N LEU A 463 13.86 20.85 14.23
CA LEU A 463 13.30 19.69 13.52
C LEU A 463 13.60 18.35 14.20
N MET A 464 14.57 18.31 15.12
CA MET A 464 14.88 17.14 15.96
C MET A 464 14.02 17.10 17.22
N THR A 465 13.23 18.14 17.49
CA THR A 465 12.36 18.17 18.67
C THR A 465 11.16 17.23 18.46
N GLU A 466 11.02 16.26 19.34
CA GLU A 466 9.74 15.58 19.57
C GLU A 466 8.75 16.60 20.16
N ILE A 467 8.04 17.34 19.30
CA ILE A 467 7.07 18.33 19.79
C ILE A 467 5.83 17.59 20.31
N VAL A 468 5.83 17.35 21.62
CA VAL A 468 4.63 17.19 22.44
C VAL A 468 4.17 18.59 22.82
N ALA A 469 3.16 19.11 22.14
CA ALA A 469 2.50 20.35 22.55
C ALA A 469 1.00 20.20 22.42
#